data_AF-A0AA38XWL2-F1
#
_entry.id   AF-A0AA38XWL2-F1
#
_cell.length_a   1.000
_cell.length_b   1.000
_cell.length_c   1.000
_cell.angle_alpha   90.00
_cell.angle_beta   90.00
_cell.angle_gamma   90.00
#
_symmetry.space_group_name_H-M   'P 1'
#
loop_
_entity.id
_entity.type
_entity.pdbx_description
1 polymer ?
#
loop_
_entity_poly.entity_id
_entity_poly.type
_entity_poly.pdbx_seq_one_letter_code
_entity_poly.pdbx_strand_id
1 'polypeptide(L)'
;MPRSKQKSQTTLPPLPPSAAAPSTFTDSLPLPTLIVFDLDYTLWPFWVDTHVSAPVKPANPHPQHNTRMLDRWGESFSFYNDVPSILAAGRDRGITLSLASRTHAPDLAMDMLRGLHVPSSTTTTTDMSGNDSTRKLQSTKPLRAIDFFTHSQIYPGSKTTHFRRIQTATGKQSGGSNAVPYQDMLFFDDESRNRNVETELGVTFWLVRDGVTKEEVDAGVWEWRRRRGITKKDLLNQQDVEEGEEGVV
;
A
#
# COMPACT_ATOMS: atom_id res chain seq x y z
N MET A 1 34.44 10.55 -50.71
CA MET A 1 33.60 9.56 -50.01
C MET A 1 32.81 10.24 -48.90
N PRO A 2 31.47 10.25 -48.92
CA PRO A 2 30.68 10.48 -47.72
C PRO A 2 30.17 9.14 -47.17
N ARG A 3 30.46 8.87 -45.89
CA ARG A 3 30.05 7.68 -45.15
C ARG A 3 28.58 7.78 -44.75
N SER A 4 27.80 6.76 -45.13
CA SER A 4 26.48 6.44 -44.57
C SER A 4 26.54 6.26 -43.05
N LYS A 5 25.53 6.76 -42.32
CA LYS A 5 25.28 6.37 -40.93
C LYS A 5 23.81 6.00 -40.75
N GLN A 6 23.61 4.80 -40.22
CA GLN A 6 22.35 4.10 -40.00
C GLN A 6 21.41 4.84 -39.04
N LYS A 7 20.10 4.64 -39.24
CA LYS A 7 19.05 4.98 -38.28
C LYS A 7 19.17 4.06 -37.06
N SER A 8 19.54 4.62 -35.92
CA SER A 8 19.43 3.97 -34.60
C SER A 8 18.05 4.26 -34.01
N GLN A 9 17.23 3.22 -33.88
CA GLN A 9 16.01 3.24 -33.07
C GLN A 9 16.41 3.61 -31.63
N THR A 10 15.80 4.68 -31.10
CA THR A 10 16.05 5.12 -29.73
C THR A 10 15.04 4.40 -28.83
N THR A 11 15.51 3.35 -28.17
CA THR A 11 14.85 2.69 -27.06
C THR A 11 14.63 3.68 -25.91
N LEU A 12 13.43 3.70 -25.34
CA LEU A 12 13.14 4.48 -24.13
C LEU A 12 14.01 3.94 -22.98
N PRO A 13 14.57 4.82 -22.13
CA PRO A 13 15.35 4.37 -20.98
C PRO A 13 14.47 3.60 -19.98
N PRO A 14 14.99 2.59 -19.29
CA PRO A 14 14.25 1.92 -18.22
C PRO A 14 13.94 2.93 -17.12
N LEU A 15 12.69 2.94 -16.65
CA LEU A 15 12.29 3.69 -15.48
C LEU A 15 13.17 3.29 -14.27
N PRO A 16 13.61 4.24 -13.43
CA PRO A 16 14.40 3.91 -12.26
C PRO A 16 13.59 3.04 -11.27
N PRO A 17 14.21 2.04 -10.61
CA PRO A 17 13.52 1.00 -9.82
C PRO A 17 12.91 1.46 -8.49
N SER A 18 12.75 2.76 -8.24
CA SER A 18 12.11 3.28 -7.02
C SER A 18 10.62 3.58 -7.18
N ALA A 19 10.01 3.26 -8.33
CA ALA A 19 8.59 3.51 -8.63
C ALA A 19 7.75 2.24 -8.87
N ALA A 20 8.30 1.05 -8.61
CA ALA A 20 7.58 -0.21 -8.85
C ALA A 20 6.64 -0.56 -7.68
N ALA A 21 5.38 -0.83 -7.98
CA ALA A 21 4.42 -1.48 -7.08
C ALA A 21 4.90 -2.90 -6.71
N PRO A 22 4.36 -3.53 -5.64
CA PRO A 22 4.51 -4.97 -5.41
C PRO A 22 4.17 -5.75 -6.70
N SER A 23 4.96 -6.76 -7.04
CA SER A 23 4.81 -7.48 -8.32
C SER A 23 3.46 -8.19 -8.41
N THR A 24 2.95 -8.68 -7.28
CA THR A 24 1.65 -9.32 -7.17
C THR A 24 0.48 -8.38 -7.42
N PHE A 25 0.68 -7.06 -7.34
CA PHE A 25 -0.37 -6.10 -7.66
C PHE A 25 -0.53 -5.93 -9.18
N THR A 26 0.47 -6.33 -9.96
CA THR A 26 0.52 -6.11 -11.42
C THR A 26 0.34 -7.37 -12.25
N ASP A 27 0.29 -8.55 -11.62
CA ASP A 27 0.35 -9.85 -12.29
C ASP A 27 -1.02 -10.42 -12.72
N SER A 28 -2.06 -9.59 -12.73
CA SER A 28 -3.45 -9.93 -13.16
C SER A 28 -4.15 -11.04 -12.37
N LEU A 29 -3.48 -11.67 -11.41
CA LEU A 29 -4.05 -12.68 -10.55
C LEU A 29 -4.91 -12.05 -9.43
N PRO A 30 -5.87 -12.80 -8.86
CA PRO A 30 -6.73 -12.31 -7.79
C PRO A 30 -5.97 -11.69 -6.62
N LEU A 31 -6.52 -10.60 -6.08
CA LEU A 31 -5.97 -9.83 -4.95
C LEU A 31 -6.94 -9.86 -3.75
N PRO A 32 -6.43 -9.72 -2.51
CA PRO A 32 -7.28 -9.50 -1.35
C PRO A 32 -8.13 -8.23 -1.53
N THR A 33 -9.41 -8.31 -1.18
CA THR A 33 -10.30 -7.14 -1.20
C THR A 33 -9.92 -6.11 -0.15
N LEU A 34 -9.39 -6.59 0.98
CA LEU A 34 -8.99 -5.78 2.12
C LEU A 34 -7.59 -6.17 2.61
N ILE A 35 -6.68 -5.21 2.66
CA ILE A 35 -5.41 -5.36 3.36
C ILE A 35 -5.46 -4.53 4.64
N VAL A 36 -5.13 -5.16 5.75
CA VAL A 36 -5.02 -4.52 7.07
C VAL A 36 -3.55 -4.51 7.48
N PHE A 37 -3.11 -3.40 8.07
CA PHE A 37 -1.77 -3.29 8.64
C PHE A 37 -1.85 -3.00 10.14
N ASP A 38 -0.92 -3.54 10.93
CA ASP A 38 -0.53 -2.90 12.18
C ASP A 38 0.20 -1.57 11.91
N LEU A 39 0.50 -0.81 12.96
CA LEU A 39 1.26 0.44 12.89
C LEU A 39 2.71 0.26 13.29
N ASP A 40 2.94 0.08 14.58
CA ASP A 40 4.29 0.04 15.16
C ASP A 40 5.06 -1.18 14.64
N TYR A 41 6.32 -0.98 14.23
CA TYR A 41 7.18 -1.98 13.58
C TYR A 41 6.63 -2.66 12.32
N THR A 42 5.49 -2.18 11.81
CA THR A 42 4.87 -2.65 10.56
C THR A 42 4.91 -1.55 9.50
N LEU A 43 4.30 -0.39 9.76
CA LEU A 43 4.36 0.76 8.85
C LEU A 43 5.52 1.71 9.17
N TRP A 44 6.00 1.75 10.41
CA TRP A 44 7.13 2.56 10.82
C TRP A 44 8.02 1.86 11.86
N PRO A 45 9.32 2.20 11.98
CA PRO A 45 10.28 1.43 12.78
C PRO A 45 10.33 1.84 14.27
N PHE A 46 9.18 2.08 14.90
CA PHE A 46 9.10 2.51 16.30
C PHE A 46 7.73 2.22 16.92
N TRP A 47 7.68 2.10 18.24
CA TRP A 47 6.44 2.27 19.02
C TRP A 47 6.08 3.73 19.19
N VAL A 48 4.92 4.14 18.68
CA VAL A 48 4.46 5.54 18.73
C VAL A 48 4.17 6.04 20.15
N ASP A 49 3.77 5.16 21.07
CA ASP A 49 3.49 5.52 22.47
C ASP A 49 4.72 5.55 23.38
N THR A 50 5.87 5.10 22.88
CA THR A 50 7.11 4.97 23.66
C THR A 50 8.20 5.90 23.14
N HIS A 51 8.42 5.93 21.83
CA HIS A 51 9.55 6.66 21.24
C HIS A 51 9.19 8.09 20.84
N VAL A 52 7.92 8.39 20.58
CA VAL A 52 7.50 9.70 20.04
C VAL A 52 7.01 10.60 21.16
N SER A 53 7.58 11.80 21.29
CA SER A 53 7.13 12.79 22.28
C SER A 53 6.22 13.86 21.66
N ALA A 54 4.92 13.79 21.96
CA ALA A 54 3.95 14.79 21.52
C ALA A 54 4.25 16.22 22.04
N PRO A 55 3.82 17.29 21.32
CA PRO A 55 3.13 17.26 20.03
C PRO A 55 4.08 16.96 18.86
N VAL A 56 3.51 16.43 17.77
CA VAL A 56 4.22 16.20 16.51
C VAL A 56 3.84 17.24 15.46
N LYS A 57 4.76 17.53 14.54
CA LYS A 57 4.53 18.44 13.42
C LYS A 57 5.20 17.93 12.13
N PRO A 58 4.69 18.28 10.93
CA PRO A 58 5.39 18.01 9.68
C PRO A 58 6.81 18.60 9.67
N ALA A 59 7.80 17.83 9.21
CA ALA A 59 9.17 18.33 9.01
C ALA A 59 9.23 19.36 7.87
N ASN A 60 8.43 19.13 6.82
CA ASN A 60 8.27 20.02 5.68
C ASN A 60 6.84 20.60 5.70
N PRO A 61 6.62 21.80 6.29
CA PRO A 61 5.31 22.43 6.33
C PRO A 61 4.84 22.96 4.97
N HIS A 62 5.71 22.97 3.95
CA HIS A 62 5.37 23.42 2.59
C HIS A 62 4.70 22.30 1.77
N PRO A 63 3.80 22.63 0.83
CA PRO A 63 2.76 21.71 0.33
C PRO A 63 3.26 20.64 -0.65
N GLN A 64 4.58 20.44 -0.76
CA GLN A 64 5.15 19.66 -1.85
C GLN A 64 5.10 18.16 -1.58
N HIS A 65 5.49 17.70 -0.38
CA HIS A 65 5.44 16.30 0.07
C HIS A 65 6.09 16.19 1.47
N ASN A 66 5.34 15.84 2.51
CA ASN A 66 5.91 15.65 3.85
C ASN A 66 6.10 14.16 4.15
N THR A 67 7.35 13.70 4.18
CA THR A 67 7.68 12.28 4.42
C THR A 67 8.07 11.98 5.87
N ARG A 68 8.17 13.01 6.72
CA ARG A 68 8.67 12.89 8.09
C ARG A 68 7.89 13.78 9.05
N MET A 69 7.71 13.31 10.27
CA MET A 69 7.17 14.06 11.40
C MET A 69 8.29 14.37 12.37
N LEU A 70 8.27 15.57 12.95
CA LEU A 70 9.15 15.97 14.03
C LEU A 70 8.36 15.97 15.33
N ASP A 71 8.91 15.39 16.38
CA ASP A 71 8.34 15.45 17.72
C ASP A 71 8.70 16.77 18.43
N ARG A 72 8.36 16.88 19.73
CA ARG A 72 8.64 18.10 20.51
C ARG A 72 10.13 18.41 20.68
N TRP A 73 11.00 17.41 20.56
CA TRP A 73 12.45 17.54 20.69
C TRP A 73 13.14 17.71 19.34
N GLY A 74 12.38 17.62 18.24
CA GLY A 74 12.89 17.70 16.88
C GLY A 74 13.41 16.36 16.35
N GLU A 75 13.13 15.25 17.03
CA GLU A 75 13.43 13.91 16.54
C GLU A 75 12.52 13.56 15.35
N SER A 76 13.10 12.92 14.33
CA SER A 76 12.46 12.69 13.05
C SER A 76 11.93 11.26 12.92
N PHE A 77 10.64 11.14 12.62
CA PHE A 77 9.92 9.87 12.47
C PHE A 77 9.29 9.76 11.08
N SER A 78 9.40 8.59 10.44
CA SER A 78 8.84 8.34 9.10
C SER A 78 8.40 6.88 8.96
N PHE A 79 7.66 6.58 7.88
CA PHE A 79 7.40 5.20 7.49
C PHE A 79 8.68 4.45 7.10
N TYR A 80 8.57 3.13 7.00
CA TYR A 80 9.50 2.32 6.19
C TYR A 80 9.48 2.77 4.73
N ASN A 81 10.61 2.58 4.03
CA ASN A 81 10.86 3.18 2.71
C ASN A 81 9.83 2.78 1.64
N ASP A 82 9.35 1.54 1.65
CA ASP A 82 8.44 1.03 0.63
C ASP A 82 6.97 1.37 0.89
N VAL A 83 6.62 1.65 2.15
CA VAL A 83 5.22 1.84 2.59
C VAL A 83 4.47 2.87 1.73
N PRO A 84 5.00 4.08 1.45
CA PRO A 84 4.27 5.02 0.60
C PRO A 84 3.92 4.44 -0.77
N SER A 85 4.84 3.72 -1.42
CA SER A 85 4.59 3.13 -2.73
C SER A 85 3.59 1.97 -2.68
N ILE A 86 3.59 1.18 -1.59
CA ILE A 86 2.64 0.09 -1.36
C ILE A 86 1.22 0.65 -1.17
N LEU A 87 1.08 1.71 -0.35
CA LEU A 87 -0.22 2.34 -0.10
C LEU A 87 -0.79 2.98 -1.37
N ALA A 88 0.05 3.67 -2.14
CA ALA A 88 -0.32 4.24 -3.44
C ALA A 88 -0.80 3.15 -4.42
N ALA A 89 0.01 2.10 -4.60
CA ALA A 89 -0.31 1.02 -5.54
C ALA A 89 -1.54 0.21 -5.11
N GLY A 90 -1.72 -0.03 -3.81
CA GLY A 90 -2.90 -0.75 -3.29
C GLY A 90 -4.19 0.01 -3.59
N ARG A 91 -4.18 1.32 -3.37
CA ARG A 91 -5.31 2.19 -3.72
C ARG A 91 -5.58 2.22 -5.23
N ASP A 92 -4.55 2.35 -6.06
CA ASP A 92 -4.69 2.36 -7.52
C ASP A 92 -5.29 1.04 -8.06
N ARG A 93 -5.06 -0.08 -7.35
CA ARG A 93 -5.64 -1.39 -7.65
C ARG A 93 -7.01 -1.62 -7.02
N GLY A 94 -7.60 -0.62 -6.38
CA GLY A 94 -8.91 -0.73 -5.74
C GLY A 94 -8.91 -1.61 -4.49
N ILE A 95 -7.74 -1.91 -3.91
CA ILE A 95 -7.65 -2.64 -2.66
C ILE A 95 -8.06 -1.70 -1.52
N THR A 96 -9.01 -2.13 -0.70
CA THR A 96 -9.36 -1.38 0.52
C THR A 96 -8.23 -1.56 1.53
N LEU A 97 -7.72 -0.47 2.09
CA LEU A 97 -6.69 -0.52 3.13
C LEU A 97 -7.28 -0.15 4.49
N SER A 98 -6.82 -0.76 5.57
CA SER A 98 -7.25 -0.47 6.94
C SER A 98 -6.11 -0.63 7.95
N LEU A 99 -6.36 -0.20 9.19
CA LEU A 99 -5.42 -0.29 10.30
C LEU A 99 -6.04 -1.06 11.46
N ALA A 100 -5.24 -1.90 12.11
CA ALA A 100 -5.56 -2.53 13.38
C ALA A 100 -4.36 -2.38 14.30
N SER A 101 -4.35 -1.40 15.19
CA SER A 101 -3.23 -1.13 16.10
C SER A 101 -3.66 -1.09 17.55
N ARG A 102 -2.77 -1.61 18.42
CA ARG A 102 -2.99 -1.74 19.86
C ARG A 102 -2.37 -0.63 20.71
N THR A 103 -1.80 0.39 20.07
CA THR A 103 -1.13 1.48 20.78
C THR A 103 -2.03 2.12 21.85
N HIS A 104 -1.41 2.53 22.96
CA HIS A 104 -2.07 3.33 23.99
C HIS A 104 -2.12 4.83 23.65
N ALA A 105 -1.52 5.26 22.53
CA ALA A 105 -1.50 6.64 22.08
C ALA A 105 -2.25 6.83 20.74
N PRO A 106 -3.58 6.58 20.70
CA PRO A 106 -4.34 6.62 19.45
C PRO A 106 -4.34 8.01 18.80
N ASP A 107 -4.44 9.09 19.58
CA ASP A 107 -4.45 10.45 19.04
C ASP A 107 -3.10 10.80 18.39
N LEU A 108 -1.99 10.39 19.02
CA LEU A 108 -0.64 10.62 18.50
C LEU A 108 -0.40 9.83 17.20
N ALA A 109 -0.84 8.57 17.14
CA ALA A 109 -0.81 7.78 15.91
C ALA A 109 -1.61 8.43 14.78
N MET A 110 -2.78 8.99 15.09
CA MET A 110 -3.60 9.71 14.11
C MET A 110 -2.94 11.02 13.64
N ASP A 111 -2.27 11.75 14.54
CA ASP A 111 -1.53 12.96 14.18
C ASP A 111 -0.33 12.65 13.27
N MET A 112 0.38 11.54 13.54
CA MET A 112 1.41 11.02 12.65
C MET A 112 0.86 10.74 11.24
N LEU A 113 -0.25 10.00 11.14
CA LEU A 113 -0.88 9.65 9.85
C LEU A 113 -1.46 10.87 9.11
N ARG A 114 -1.89 11.91 9.82
CA ARG A 114 -2.37 13.17 9.22
C ARG A 114 -1.24 14.00 8.62
N GLY A 115 -0.07 13.98 9.24
CA GLY A 115 1.08 14.78 8.79
C GLY A 115 1.96 14.08 7.77
N LEU A 116 2.02 12.74 7.77
CA LEU A 116 2.74 11.97 6.75
C LEU A 116 1.96 11.95 5.43
N HIS A 117 2.68 12.16 4.33
CA HIS A 117 2.13 12.14 2.98
C HIS A 117 2.61 10.93 2.18
N VAL A 118 1.76 10.49 1.25
CA VAL A 118 2.00 9.42 0.30
C VAL A 118 1.87 10.00 -1.12
N PRO A 119 2.75 9.62 -2.06
CA PRO A 119 2.63 10.04 -3.45
C PRO A 119 1.26 9.63 -4.03
N SER A 120 0.60 10.55 -4.73
CA SER A 120 -0.56 10.22 -5.56
C SER A 120 -0.06 9.86 -6.96
N SER A 121 -0.71 8.90 -7.63
CA SER A 121 -0.31 8.50 -8.99
C SER A 121 -0.40 9.68 -9.96
N THR A 122 0.60 9.77 -10.84
CA THR A 122 0.72 10.79 -11.89
C THR A 122 -0.32 10.54 -12.97
N THR A 123 -1.37 11.35 -13.03
CA THR A 123 -2.28 11.34 -14.19
C THR A 123 -1.61 12.07 -15.33
N THR A 124 -1.27 11.36 -16.40
CA THR A 124 -0.84 12.00 -17.65
C THR A 124 -2.10 12.48 -18.36
N THR A 125 -2.52 13.73 -18.14
CA THR A 125 -3.58 14.33 -18.96
C THR A 125 -3.00 14.75 -20.30
N THR A 126 -3.30 14.00 -21.35
CA THR A 126 -3.19 14.51 -22.73
C THR A 126 -4.37 15.45 -22.96
N ASP A 127 -4.16 16.75 -22.76
CA ASP A 127 -5.13 17.76 -23.20
C ASP A 127 -5.19 17.72 -24.74
N MET A 128 -6.26 17.14 -25.31
CA MET A 128 -6.53 17.13 -26.76
C MET A 128 -7.03 18.51 -27.24
N SER A 129 -6.39 19.59 -26.81
CA SER A 129 -6.75 20.95 -27.19
C SER A 129 -5.52 21.84 -27.28
N GLY A 130 -5.05 22.05 -28.51
CA GLY A 130 -4.09 23.11 -28.84
C GLY A 130 -2.70 22.61 -29.21
N ASN A 131 -2.25 23.03 -30.39
CA ASN A 131 -1.07 22.60 -31.11
C ASN A 131 0.28 23.10 -30.51
N ASP A 132 0.59 22.73 -29.27
CA ASP A 132 1.94 22.93 -28.69
C ASP A 132 2.32 21.79 -27.73
N SER A 133 3.18 20.89 -28.19
CA SER A 133 3.58 19.65 -27.51
C SER A 133 4.55 19.90 -26.35
N THR A 134 4.12 20.61 -25.31
CA THR A 134 4.81 20.61 -24.02
C THR A 134 4.18 19.57 -23.10
N ARG A 135 4.86 18.43 -22.94
CA ARG A 135 4.48 17.35 -22.01
C ARG A 135 4.60 17.86 -20.56
N LYS A 136 3.57 18.52 -20.03
CA LYS A 136 3.53 18.91 -18.61
C LYS A 136 3.13 17.68 -17.79
N LEU A 137 4.09 17.06 -17.14
CA LEU A 137 3.84 16.09 -16.08
C LEU A 137 3.14 16.84 -14.93
N GLN A 138 1.80 16.82 -14.89
CA GLN A 138 1.07 17.31 -13.74
C GLN A 138 1.25 16.29 -12.59
N SER A 139 2.24 16.57 -11.74
CA SER A 139 2.34 15.94 -10.42
C SER A 139 1.03 16.20 -9.69
N THR A 140 0.25 15.14 -9.45
CA THR A 140 -0.90 15.22 -8.54
C THR A 140 -0.38 15.54 -7.14
N LYS A 141 -1.17 16.31 -6.38
CA LYS A 141 -0.82 16.70 -5.01
C LYS A 141 -0.69 15.43 -4.16
N PRO A 142 0.36 15.27 -3.33
CA PRO A 142 0.44 14.14 -2.44
C PRO A 142 -0.73 14.13 -1.45
N LEU A 143 -1.15 12.93 -1.05
CA LEU A 143 -2.27 12.73 -0.15
C LEU A 143 -1.77 12.41 1.25
N ARG A 144 -2.56 12.72 2.28
CA ARG A 144 -2.19 12.36 3.65
C ARG A 144 -2.34 10.85 3.81
N ALA A 145 -1.46 10.22 4.58
CA ALA A 145 -1.48 8.78 4.79
C ALA A 145 -2.80 8.32 5.41
N ILE A 146 -3.37 9.10 6.33
CA ILE A 146 -4.68 8.83 6.93
C ILE A 146 -5.80 8.64 5.89
N ASP A 147 -5.71 9.31 4.73
CA ASP A 147 -6.75 9.26 3.69
C ASP A 147 -6.70 7.95 2.86
N PHE A 148 -5.69 7.09 3.07
CA PHE A 148 -5.61 5.76 2.46
C PHE A 148 -6.32 4.69 3.28
N PHE A 149 -6.47 4.89 4.58
CA PHE A 149 -6.97 3.87 5.49
C PHE A 149 -8.45 4.08 5.79
N THR A 150 -9.25 3.10 5.41
CA THR A 150 -10.67 3.01 5.75
C THR A 150 -10.83 2.28 7.08
N HIS A 151 -11.77 2.73 7.93
CA HIS A 151 -12.16 2.05 9.18
C HIS A 151 -11.03 1.74 10.17
N SER A 152 -10.01 2.61 10.25
CA SER A 152 -8.89 2.43 11.18
C SER A 152 -9.35 2.12 12.60
N GLN A 153 -8.88 1.00 13.15
CA GLN A 153 -9.07 0.60 14.55
C GLN A 153 -7.74 0.80 15.27
N ILE A 154 -7.62 1.86 16.07
CA ILE A 154 -6.41 2.20 16.81
C ILE A 154 -6.80 2.39 18.28
N TYR A 155 -6.64 1.34 19.08
CA TYR A 155 -6.90 1.35 20.52
C TYR A 155 -6.38 0.06 21.19
N PRO A 156 -6.11 0.06 22.50
CA PRO A 156 -5.72 -1.15 23.21
C PRO A 156 -6.82 -2.23 23.16
N GLY A 157 -6.46 -3.45 22.79
CA GLY A 157 -7.40 -4.59 22.76
C GLY A 157 -6.88 -5.79 21.97
N SER A 158 -7.74 -6.79 21.74
CA SER A 158 -7.39 -7.95 20.89
C SER A 158 -7.54 -7.60 19.41
N LYS A 159 -6.62 -8.04 18.55
CA LYS A 159 -6.75 -7.84 17.09
C LYS A 159 -8.02 -8.49 16.54
N THR A 160 -8.49 -9.59 17.12
CA THR A 160 -9.79 -10.19 16.77
C THR A 160 -10.97 -9.24 16.94
N THR A 161 -10.96 -8.39 17.98
CA THR A 161 -11.98 -7.35 18.17
C THR A 161 -11.87 -6.24 17.11
N HIS A 162 -10.65 -5.86 16.75
CA HIS A 162 -10.40 -4.88 15.68
C HIS A 162 -10.99 -5.39 14.36
N PHE A 163 -10.68 -6.63 13.98
CA PHE A 163 -11.17 -7.25 12.74
C PHE A 163 -12.70 -7.38 12.68
N ARG A 164 -13.36 -7.73 13.79
CA ARG A 164 -14.84 -7.74 13.85
C ARG A 164 -15.44 -6.36 13.57
N ARG A 165 -14.82 -5.30 14.09
CA ARG A 165 -15.26 -3.92 13.82
C ARG A 165 -14.98 -3.50 12.39
N ILE A 166 -13.81 -3.84 11.83
CA ILE A 166 -13.46 -3.58 10.43
C ILE A 166 -14.48 -4.26 9.51
N GLN A 167 -14.77 -5.54 9.71
CA GLN A 167 -15.78 -6.28 8.92
C GLN A 167 -17.17 -5.63 9.01
N THR A 168 -17.60 -5.27 10.23
CA THR A 168 -18.89 -4.60 10.43
C THR A 168 -18.96 -3.27 9.67
N ALA A 169 -17.86 -2.52 9.67
CA ALA A 169 -17.80 -1.20 9.05
C ALA A 169 -17.75 -1.28 7.51
N THR A 170 -17.07 -2.27 6.94
CA THR A 170 -17.09 -2.51 5.48
C THR A 170 -18.49 -2.89 5.00
N GLY A 171 -19.22 -3.73 5.75
CA GLY A 171 -20.61 -4.06 5.41
C GLY A 171 -21.57 -2.85 5.41
N LYS A 172 -21.38 -1.92 6.35
CA LYS A 172 -22.17 -0.67 6.41
C LYS A 172 -21.90 0.25 5.23
N GLN A 173 -20.64 0.36 4.77
CA GLN A 173 -20.29 1.18 3.62
C GLN A 173 -20.89 0.67 2.30
N SER A 174 -21.00 -0.65 2.13
CA SER A 174 -21.62 -1.28 0.96
C SER A 174 -23.17 -1.25 0.97
N GLY A 175 -23.78 -0.32 1.73
CA GLY A 175 -25.24 -0.22 1.82
C GLY A 175 -25.91 -1.46 2.45
N GLY A 176 -25.17 -2.23 3.26
CA GLY A 176 -25.65 -3.46 3.91
C GLY A 176 -25.60 -4.71 3.01
N SER A 177 -25.10 -4.61 1.78
CA SER A 177 -25.21 -5.69 0.79
C SER A 177 -24.10 -6.75 0.83
N ASN A 178 -22.89 -6.43 1.33
CA ASN A 178 -21.94 -7.48 1.75
C ASN A 178 -20.77 -6.90 2.57
N ALA A 179 -20.53 -7.45 3.76
CA ALA A 179 -19.28 -7.21 4.48
C ALA A 179 -18.15 -8.02 3.82
N VAL A 180 -16.91 -7.51 3.87
CA VAL A 180 -15.77 -8.27 3.33
C VAL A 180 -15.60 -9.56 4.16
N PRO A 181 -15.61 -10.76 3.54
CA PRO A 181 -15.36 -12.01 4.26
C PRO A 181 -13.96 -12.02 4.87
N TYR A 182 -13.79 -12.60 6.07
CA TYR A 182 -12.47 -12.65 6.71
C TYR A 182 -11.41 -13.32 5.85
N GLN A 183 -11.80 -14.35 5.09
CA GLN A 183 -10.91 -15.05 4.18
C GLN A 183 -10.31 -14.07 3.16
N ASP A 184 -11.09 -13.11 2.64
CA ASP A 184 -10.67 -12.07 1.69
C ASP A 184 -9.84 -10.93 2.31
N MET A 185 -9.51 -11.04 3.59
CA MET A 185 -8.61 -10.13 4.28
C MET A 185 -7.20 -10.71 4.35
N LEU A 186 -6.22 -9.84 4.13
CA LEU A 186 -4.80 -10.09 4.39
C LEU A 186 -4.32 -9.12 5.46
N PHE A 187 -3.61 -9.63 6.46
CA PHE A 187 -3.14 -8.85 7.60
C PHE A 187 -1.65 -8.95 7.79
N PHE A 188 -0.99 -7.79 7.89
CA PHE A 188 0.43 -7.65 8.16
C PHE A 188 0.65 -7.11 9.57
N ASP A 189 1.48 -7.80 10.34
CA ASP A 189 1.77 -7.48 11.75
C ASP A 189 3.13 -8.09 12.14
N ASP A 190 3.90 -7.39 12.96
CA ASP A 190 5.22 -7.86 13.41
C ASP A 190 5.16 -8.81 14.61
N GLU A 191 4.01 -8.87 15.27
CA GLU A 191 3.86 -9.52 16.54
C GLU A 191 3.10 -10.85 16.39
N SER A 192 3.86 -11.93 16.49
CA SER A 192 3.39 -13.31 16.29
C SER A 192 2.14 -13.69 17.11
N ARG A 193 1.94 -13.10 18.29
CA ARG A 193 0.76 -13.39 19.13
C ARG A 193 -0.55 -12.94 18.50
N ASN A 194 -0.50 -12.00 17.53
CA ASN A 194 -1.66 -11.50 16.80
C ASN A 194 -2.11 -12.47 15.69
N ARG A 195 -1.38 -13.57 15.44
CA ARG A 195 -1.76 -14.65 14.51
C ARG A 195 -3.10 -15.30 14.84
N ASN A 196 -3.60 -15.15 16.07
CA ASN A 196 -4.89 -15.70 16.47
C ASN A 196 -6.08 -15.21 15.60
N VAL A 197 -5.96 -14.06 14.93
CA VAL A 197 -6.94 -13.61 13.91
C VAL A 197 -7.09 -14.59 12.75
N GLU A 198 -6.02 -15.29 12.38
CA GLU A 198 -6.07 -16.32 11.34
C GLU A 198 -6.81 -17.56 11.85
N THR A 199 -6.47 -18.05 13.04
CA THR A 199 -7.06 -19.26 13.59
C THR A 199 -8.52 -19.07 14.02
N GLU A 200 -8.87 -17.88 14.54
CA GLU A 200 -10.21 -17.61 15.06
C GLU A 200 -11.19 -17.08 14.01
N LEU A 201 -10.72 -16.30 13.03
CA LEU A 201 -11.59 -15.62 12.06
C LEU A 201 -11.38 -16.08 10.61
N GLY A 202 -10.24 -16.71 10.30
CA GLY A 202 -9.90 -17.15 8.94
C GLY A 202 -9.23 -16.09 8.06
N VAL A 203 -8.78 -14.98 8.65
CA VAL A 203 -7.94 -13.96 7.99
C VAL A 203 -6.60 -14.58 7.59
N THR A 204 -6.02 -14.20 6.45
CA THR A 204 -4.62 -14.58 6.17
C THR A 204 -3.70 -13.69 7.00
N PHE A 205 -2.92 -14.26 7.91
CA PHE A 205 -1.94 -13.53 8.72
C PHE A 205 -0.53 -13.69 8.16
N TRP A 206 0.13 -12.56 7.92
CA TRP A 206 1.52 -12.50 7.48
C TRP A 206 2.39 -11.80 8.53
N LEU A 207 3.42 -12.52 9.01
CA LEU A 207 4.35 -12.04 10.03
C LEU A 207 5.45 -11.22 9.37
N VAL A 208 5.56 -9.94 9.73
CA VAL A 208 6.54 -9.02 9.16
C VAL A 208 7.66 -8.77 10.17
N ARG A 209 8.92 -9.11 9.89
CA ARG A 209 9.98 -9.02 10.92
C ARG A 209 10.62 -7.65 11.03
N ASP A 210 10.82 -6.99 9.90
CA ASP A 210 11.65 -5.78 9.79
C ASP A 210 10.90 -4.64 9.09
N GLY A 211 9.59 -4.56 9.33
CA GLY A 211 8.70 -3.63 8.62
C GLY A 211 8.26 -4.11 7.24
N VAL A 212 7.16 -3.56 6.76
CA VAL A 212 6.57 -3.97 5.49
C VAL A 212 7.43 -3.47 4.34
N THR A 213 7.91 -4.40 3.52
CA THR A 213 8.52 -4.16 2.21
C THR A 213 7.61 -4.63 1.08
N LYS A 214 7.98 -4.36 -0.16
CA LYS A 214 7.24 -4.89 -1.32
C LYS A 214 7.28 -6.41 -1.38
N GLU A 215 8.41 -7.01 -1.01
CA GLU A 215 8.61 -8.45 -0.96
C GLU A 215 7.73 -9.09 0.12
N GLU A 216 7.59 -8.44 1.27
CA GLU A 216 6.66 -8.86 2.32
C GLU A 216 5.21 -8.84 1.82
N VAL A 217 4.81 -7.78 1.10
CA VAL A 217 3.48 -7.71 0.50
C VAL A 217 3.28 -8.81 -0.54
N ASP A 218 4.24 -9.02 -1.43
CA ASP A 218 4.18 -10.08 -2.44
C ASP A 218 4.07 -11.47 -1.79
N ALA A 219 4.85 -11.73 -0.75
CA ALA A 219 4.80 -12.99 -0.02
C ALA A 219 3.46 -13.19 0.72
N GLY A 220 2.94 -12.14 1.34
CA GLY A 220 1.62 -12.15 1.98
C GLY A 220 0.47 -12.39 0.99
N VAL A 221 0.51 -11.77 -0.19
CA VAL A 221 -0.48 -12.00 -1.26
C VAL A 221 -0.37 -13.43 -1.80
N TRP A 222 0.84 -13.96 -1.97
CA TRP A 222 1.02 -15.35 -2.39
C TRP A 222 0.51 -16.35 -1.35
N GLU A 223 0.70 -16.08 -0.05
CA GLU A 223 0.12 -16.91 1.01
C GLU A 223 -1.43 -16.84 0.98
N TRP A 224 -1.99 -15.65 0.78
CA TRP A 224 -3.43 -15.47 0.62
C TRP A 224 -3.99 -16.22 -0.60
N ARG A 225 -3.25 -16.24 -1.72
CA ARG A 225 -3.56 -16.98 -2.95
C ARG A 225 -3.46 -18.49 -2.74
N ARG A 226 -2.40 -18.95 -2.07
CA ARG A 226 -2.16 -20.37 -1.77
C ARG A 226 -3.31 -20.96 -0.95
N ARG A 227 -3.84 -20.21 0.03
CA ARG A 227 -5.02 -20.60 0.82
C ARG A 227 -6.31 -20.74 0.01
N ARG A 228 -6.32 -20.25 -1.23
CA ARG A 228 -7.42 -20.37 -2.21
C ARG A 228 -7.13 -21.35 -3.34
N GLY A 229 -6.00 -22.05 -3.29
CA GLY A 229 -5.58 -22.95 -4.36
C GLY A 229 -5.03 -22.24 -5.60
N ILE A 230 -4.78 -20.93 -5.54
CA ILE A 230 -4.11 -20.19 -6.63
C ILE A 230 -2.60 -20.37 -6.47
N THR A 231 -1.94 -20.76 -7.55
CA THR A 231 -0.52 -21.14 -7.60
C THR A 231 0.22 -20.37 -8.68
N LYS A 232 1.56 -20.50 -8.69
CA LYS A 232 2.38 -19.93 -9.77
C LYS A 232 2.10 -20.53 -11.15
N LYS A 233 1.49 -21.72 -11.23
CA LYS A 233 1.09 -22.30 -12.52
C LYS A 233 -0.03 -21.48 -13.16
N ASP A 234 -0.94 -20.94 -12.35
CA ASP A 234 -2.04 -20.10 -12.82
C ASP A 234 -1.52 -18.79 -13.41
N LEU A 235 -0.41 -18.25 -12.88
CA LEU A 235 0.28 -17.10 -13.46
C LEU A 235 0.84 -17.41 -14.86
N LEU A 236 1.56 -18.53 -15.00
CA LEU A 236 2.17 -18.94 -16.27
C LEU A 236 1.10 -19.20 -17.34
N ASN A 237 0.01 -19.87 -16.96
CA ASN A 237 -1.10 -20.14 -17.88
C ASN A 237 -1.77 -18.85 -18.40
N GLN A 238 -1.81 -17.77 -17.61
CA GLN A 238 -2.35 -16.49 -18.07
C GLN A 238 -1.41 -15.78 -19.05
N GLN A 239 -0.10 -15.85 -18.81
CA GLN A 239 0.90 -15.26 -19.71
C GLN A 239 0.93 -15.96 -21.07
N ASP A 240 0.78 -17.28 -21.10
CA ASP A 240 0.71 -18.06 -22.36
C ASP A 240 -0.53 -17.72 -23.21
N VAL A 241 -1.64 -17.31 -22.57
CA VAL A 241 -2.86 -16.88 -23.26
C VAL A 241 -2.71 -15.48 -23.84
N GLU A 242 -2.13 -14.54 -23.09
CA GLU A 242 -1.90 -13.16 -23.55
C GLU A 242 -0.88 -13.11 -24.72
N GLU A 243 0.21 -13.91 -24.68
CA GLU A 243 1.17 -13.99 -25.79
C GLU A 243 0.58 -14.65 -27.05
N GLY A 244 -0.42 -15.53 -26.89
CA GLY A 244 -1.12 -16.18 -28.00
C GLY A 244 -2.10 -15.27 -28.75
N GLU A 245 -2.67 -14.26 -28.08
CA GLU A 245 -3.62 -13.31 -28.69
C GLU A 245 -2.91 -12.13 -29.38
N GLU A 246 -1.75 -11.67 -28.90
CA GLU A 246 -0.96 -10.62 -29.57
C GLU A 246 -0.26 -11.11 -30.85
N GLY A 247 -0.15 -12.42 -31.06
CA GLY A 247 0.45 -13.03 -32.25
C GLY A 247 -0.48 -13.18 -33.46
N VAL A 248 -1.75 -12.77 -33.34
CA VAL A 248 -2.78 -12.88 -34.40
C VAL A 248 -3.28 -11.49 -34.80
N VAL A 249 -2.37 -10.65 -35.31
CA VAL A 249 -2.72 -9.38 -35.98
C VAL A 249 -1.81 -9.11 -37.17
#